data_AF-A0A923YTD6-F1
#
_entry.id   AF-A0A923YTD6-F1
#
_cell.length_a   1.000
_cell.length_b   1.000
_cell.length_c   1.000
_cell.angle_alpha   90.00
_cell.angle_beta   90.00
_cell.angle_gamma   90.00
#
_symmetry.space_group_name_H-M   'P 1'
#
loop_
_entity.id
_entity.type
_entity.pdbx_description
1 polymer ?
#
loop_
_entity_poly.entity_id
_entity_poly.type
_entity_poly.pdbx_seq_one_letter_code
_entity_poly.pdbx_strand_id
1 'polypeptide(L)'
;GGHSGMDINKGLANANKIMNRLLFNGFENFGLQISEINGGSLRNAIPRESVAKIIIAGIYDEVFLFDMQKIIHDIKTEFSTTEPNLKITIEKSALPVKIINLGVQEGLLRSIYAAHNGVYRMSATMDNLVETSNNIARVVVKDGEINIQNLTRSSVETSKIDLANSLQSAYELFGCDVTFGGSYPGWIPNVKSEILDVLTSIYEKQNGEKPKVVACHAGLECGILGTNYPNMDMISFGPTIHGAHSPDERASIKSSQKFYKFVIEILKNIPLKN
;
A
#
# COMPACT_ATOMS: atom_id res chain seq x y z
N GLY A 1 -8.21 -1.15 -4.93
CA GLY A 1 -7.92 -1.33 -3.48
C GLY A 1 -7.43 -2.74 -3.17
N GLY A 2 -6.77 -2.98 -2.03
CA GLY A 2 -6.07 -4.25 -1.73
C GLY A 2 -5.05 -4.11 -0.59
N HIS A 3 -4.22 -5.12 -0.34
CA HIS A 3 -3.12 -5.02 0.63
C HIS A 3 -1.93 -4.24 0.05
N SER A 4 -1.52 -3.16 0.73
CA SER A 4 -0.47 -2.20 0.30
C SER A 4 0.94 -2.77 0.07
N GLY A 5 1.18 -4.03 0.45
CA GLY A 5 2.40 -4.77 0.15
C GLY A 5 2.19 -5.74 -1.01
N MET A 6 1.59 -6.89 -0.70
CA MET A 6 1.24 -7.96 -1.65
C MET A 6 0.54 -7.54 -2.95
N ASP A 7 -0.28 -6.49 -2.95
CA ASP A 7 -1.04 -6.06 -4.12
C ASP A 7 -0.47 -4.80 -4.78
N ILE A 8 0.64 -4.24 -4.27
CA ILE A 8 1.16 -2.93 -4.73
C ILE A 8 1.67 -2.94 -6.17
N ASN A 9 2.06 -4.11 -6.68
CA ASN A 9 2.54 -4.33 -8.05
C ASN A 9 1.40 -4.60 -9.05
N LYS A 10 0.14 -4.72 -8.61
CA LYS A 10 -0.99 -5.10 -9.47
C LYS A 10 -1.56 -3.96 -10.32
N GLY A 11 -0.97 -2.77 -10.27
CA GLY A 11 -1.47 -1.59 -10.98
C GLY A 11 -2.82 -1.06 -10.46
N LEU A 12 -3.21 -1.45 -9.24
CA LEU A 12 -4.47 -1.02 -8.63
C LEU A 12 -4.44 0.48 -8.36
N ALA A 13 -5.59 1.14 -8.54
CA ALA A 13 -5.70 2.56 -8.28
C ALA A 13 -5.68 2.86 -6.78
N ASN A 14 -5.12 4.02 -6.45
CA ASN A 14 -5.19 4.61 -5.11
C ASN A 14 -6.23 5.74 -5.11
N ALA A 15 -7.31 5.59 -4.35
CA ALA A 15 -8.41 6.55 -4.30
C ALA A 15 -7.97 7.97 -3.85
N ASN A 16 -6.96 8.08 -2.98
CA ASN A 16 -6.42 9.37 -2.55
C ASN A 16 -5.69 10.09 -3.69
N LYS A 17 -4.90 9.36 -4.51
CA LYS A 17 -4.22 9.94 -5.68
C LYS A 17 -5.21 10.36 -6.76
N ILE A 18 -6.26 9.56 -7.01
CA ILE A 18 -7.35 9.92 -7.94
C ILE A 18 -8.08 11.17 -7.45
N MET A 19 -8.48 11.21 -6.18
CA MET A 19 -9.14 12.37 -5.59
C MET A 19 -8.27 13.63 -5.73
N ASN A 20 -6.96 13.52 -5.44
CA ASN A 20 -6.04 14.64 -5.58
C ASN A 20 -5.95 15.16 -7.02
N ARG A 21 -6.00 14.27 -8.04
CA ARG A 21 -6.03 14.68 -9.45
C ARG A 21 -7.25 15.52 -9.79
N LEU A 22 -8.43 15.14 -9.31
CA LEU A 22 -9.66 15.90 -9.51
C LEU A 22 -9.59 17.26 -8.80
N LEU A 23 -9.20 17.26 -7.53
CA LEU A 23 -9.10 18.46 -6.72
C LEU A 23 -8.09 19.48 -7.27
N PHE A 24 -6.94 19.01 -7.73
CA PHE A 24 -5.92 19.86 -8.35
C PHE A 24 -6.42 20.52 -9.64
N ASN A 25 -7.05 19.75 -10.54
CA ASN A 25 -7.63 20.32 -11.76
C ASN A 25 -8.78 21.29 -11.47
N GLY A 26 -9.61 20.98 -10.47
CA GLY A 26 -10.66 21.90 -10.02
C GLY A 26 -10.07 23.20 -9.45
N PHE A 27 -8.99 23.10 -8.68
CA PHE A 27 -8.31 24.25 -8.10
C PHE A 27 -7.69 25.16 -9.18
N GLU A 28 -6.88 24.60 -10.07
CA GLU A 28 -6.15 25.36 -11.09
C GLU A 28 -7.08 26.03 -12.12
N ASN A 29 -8.19 25.38 -12.49
CA ASN A 29 -9.06 25.87 -13.56
C ASN A 29 -10.30 26.63 -13.06
N PHE A 30 -10.75 26.39 -11.83
CA PHE A 30 -12.02 26.93 -11.32
C PHE A 30 -11.92 27.60 -9.95
N GLY A 31 -10.71 27.69 -9.37
CA GLY A 31 -10.52 28.22 -8.02
C GLY A 31 -11.26 27.41 -6.96
N LEU A 32 -11.48 26.11 -7.20
CA LEU A 32 -12.14 25.20 -6.26
C LEU A 32 -11.51 25.32 -4.88
N GLN A 33 -12.34 25.36 -3.83
CA GLN A 33 -11.89 25.40 -2.45
C GLN A 33 -12.39 24.17 -1.68
N ILE A 34 -11.54 23.60 -0.83
CA ILE A 34 -11.79 22.36 -0.11
C ILE A 34 -12.27 22.68 1.30
N SER A 35 -13.30 21.98 1.74
CA SER A 35 -13.78 22.03 3.13
C SER A 35 -13.28 20.82 3.93
N GLU A 36 -13.45 19.62 3.37
CA GLU A 36 -13.10 18.37 4.03
C GLU A 36 -12.56 17.36 3.02
N ILE A 37 -11.66 16.48 3.47
CA ILE A 37 -11.25 15.27 2.76
C ILE A 37 -11.28 14.12 3.76
N ASN A 38 -11.81 12.98 3.34
CA ASN A 38 -11.75 11.74 4.09
C ASN A 38 -11.53 10.59 3.10
N GLY A 39 -10.29 10.16 2.96
CA GLY A 39 -9.91 9.11 2.03
C GLY A 39 -9.03 8.04 2.65
N GLY A 40 -9.33 6.79 2.29
CA GLY A 40 -8.69 5.58 2.81
C GLY A 40 -9.19 5.13 4.18
N SER A 41 -8.50 4.19 4.80
CA SER A 41 -8.86 3.66 6.12
C SER A 41 -7.63 3.21 6.92
N LEU A 42 -7.15 1.99 6.68
CA LEU A 42 -6.00 1.42 7.36
C LEU A 42 -4.71 1.70 6.59
N ARG A 43 -3.61 1.95 7.32
CA ARG A 43 -2.29 2.24 6.73
C ARG A 43 -1.76 1.15 5.78
N ASN A 44 -2.14 -0.11 6.03
CA ASN A 44 -1.71 -1.26 5.24
C ASN A 44 -2.66 -1.61 4.08
N ALA A 45 -3.72 -0.83 3.84
CA ALA A 45 -4.64 -1.03 2.74
C ALA A 45 -4.45 0.05 1.65
N ILE A 46 -4.48 -0.36 0.39
CA ILE A 46 -4.62 0.56 -0.74
C ILE A 46 -6.04 1.14 -0.66
N PRO A 47 -6.19 2.48 -0.53
CA PRO A 47 -7.47 3.11 -0.26
C PRO A 47 -8.45 2.87 -1.41
N ARG A 48 -9.64 2.38 -1.07
CA ARG A 48 -10.73 2.08 -2.00
C ARG A 48 -11.67 3.26 -2.22
N GLU A 49 -11.76 4.14 -1.24
CA GLU A 49 -12.74 5.21 -1.18
C GLU A 49 -12.05 6.49 -0.73
N SER A 50 -12.48 7.61 -1.30
CA SER A 50 -12.11 8.95 -0.88
C SER A 50 -13.26 9.89 -1.18
N VAL A 51 -13.61 10.72 -0.20
CA VAL A 51 -14.70 11.72 -0.30
C VAL A 51 -14.11 13.08 0.01
N ALA A 52 -14.45 14.09 -0.79
CA ALA A 52 -14.10 15.48 -0.53
C ALA A 52 -15.34 16.37 -0.59
N LYS A 53 -15.41 17.35 0.30
CA LYS A 53 -16.38 18.45 0.22
C LYS A 53 -15.68 19.68 -0.34
N ILE A 54 -16.26 20.26 -1.37
CA ILE A 54 -15.68 21.36 -2.13
C ILE A 54 -16.70 22.48 -2.33
N ILE A 55 -16.21 23.66 -2.64
CA ILE A 55 -17.01 24.76 -3.17
C ILE A 55 -16.34 25.31 -4.43
N ILE A 56 -17.17 25.87 -5.30
CA ILE A 56 -16.78 26.60 -6.51
C ILE A 56 -17.64 27.86 -6.61
N ALA A 57 -17.19 28.86 -7.35
CA ALA A 57 -18.04 30.00 -7.67
C ALA A 57 -19.21 29.55 -8.55
N GLY A 58 -20.43 30.00 -8.22
CA GLY A 58 -21.65 29.56 -8.92
C GLY A 58 -21.64 29.85 -10.42
N ILE A 59 -20.87 30.84 -10.88
CA ILE A 59 -20.69 31.15 -12.31
C ILE A 59 -20.03 30.01 -13.10
N TYR A 60 -19.34 29.09 -12.41
CA TYR A 60 -18.64 27.96 -13.02
C TYR A 60 -19.41 26.64 -12.92
N ASP A 61 -20.61 26.58 -12.31
CA ASP A 61 -21.31 25.33 -11.98
C ASP A 61 -21.41 24.36 -13.18
N GLU A 62 -21.91 24.85 -14.33
CA GLU A 62 -22.08 24.02 -15.52
C GLU A 62 -20.75 23.61 -16.17
N VAL A 63 -19.82 24.55 -16.31
CA VAL A 63 -18.53 24.33 -16.99
C VAL A 63 -17.62 23.42 -16.15
N PHE A 64 -17.60 23.61 -14.83
CA PHE A 64 -16.90 22.75 -13.89
C PHE A 64 -17.38 21.31 -13.99
N LEU A 65 -18.70 21.08 -13.96
CA LEU A 65 -19.26 19.74 -14.08
C LEU A 65 -18.90 19.11 -15.43
N PHE A 66 -19.01 19.85 -16.52
CA PHE A 66 -18.65 19.36 -17.85
C PHE A 66 -17.19 18.92 -17.94
N ASP A 67 -16.25 19.75 -17.50
CA ASP A 67 -14.82 19.44 -17.59
C ASP A 67 -14.39 18.36 -16.58
N MET A 68 -14.96 18.34 -15.38
CA MET A 68 -14.71 17.25 -14.43
C MET A 68 -15.22 15.90 -14.94
N GLN A 69 -16.35 15.87 -15.67
CA GLN A 69 -16.82 14.62 -16.28
C GLN A 69 -15.86 14.07 -17.33
N LYS A 70 -15.16 14.94 -18.09
CA LYS A 70 -14.10 14.49 -19.00
C LYS A 70 -12.94 13.85 -18.25
N ILE A 71 -12.44 14.51 -17.20
CA ILE A 71 -11.35 13.97 -16.38
C ILE A 71 -11.76 12.64 -15.73
N ILE A 72 -13.00 12.56 -15.23
CA ILE A 72 -13.55 11.32 -14.67
C ILE A 72 -13.59 10.21 -15.73
N HIS A 73 -13.99 10.53 -16.97
CA HIS A 73 -13.99 9.59 -18.08
C HIS A 73 -12.59 9.10 -18.42
N ASP A 74 -11.61 10.02 -18.48
CA ASP A 74 -10.21 9.68 -18.77
C ASP A 74 -9.64 8.74 -17.69
N ILE A 75 -9.85 9.08 -16.40
CA ILE A 75 -9.42 8.24 -15.27
C ILE A 75 -10.06 6.85 -15.35
N LYS A 76 -11.37 6.77 -15.63
CA LYS A 76 -12.05 5.47 -15.79
C LYS A 76 -11.51 4.66 -16.96
N THR A 77 -11.12 5.33 -18.04
CA THR A 77 -10.54 4.69 -19.22
C THR A 77 -9.14 4.15 -18.91
N GLU A 78 -8.29 4.96 -18.28
CA GLU A 78 -6.95 4.60 -17.81
C GLU A 78 -6.98 3.35 -16.91
N PHE A 79 -7.93 3.28 -15.97
CA PHE A 79 -8.05 2.18 -15.01
C PHE A 79 -9.10 1.13 -15.40
N SER A 80 -9.61 1.13 -16.64
CA SER A 80 -10.70 0.25 -17.08
C SER A 80 -10.41 -1.25 -16.87
N THR A 81 -9.14 -1.64 -16.99
CA THR A 81 -8.70 -3.03 -16.81
C THR A 81 -8.62 -3.44 -15.33
N THR A 82 -8.12 -2.54 -14.47
CA THR A 82 -7.81 -2.85 -13.06
C THR A 82 -8.93 -2.47 -12.10
N GLU A 83 -9.76 -1.49 -12.47
CA GLU A 83 -10.83 -0.94 -11.64
C GLU A 83 -12.17 -0.87 -12.42
N PRO A 84 -12.71 -2.01 -12.90
CA PRO A 84 -13.95 -2.03 -13.69
C PRO A 84 -15.16 -1.48 -12.93
N ASN A 85 -15.09 -1.43 -11.61
CA ASN A 85 -16.14 -0.93 -10.73
C ASN A 85 -15.86 0.50 -10.22
N LEU A 86 -14.90 1.23 -10.79
CA LEU A 86 -14.57 2.59 -10.37
C LEU A 86 -15.76 3.53 -10.59
N LYS A 87 -16.30 4.04 -9.48
CA LYS A 87 -17.35 5.04 -9.47
C LYS A 87 -16.82 6.35 -8.89
N ILE A 88 -16.95 7.42 -9.66
CA ILE A 88 -16.65 8.79 -9.24
C ILE A 88 -17.93 9.59 -9.50
N THR A 89 -18.46 10.25 -8.47
CA THR A 89 -19.64 11.10 -8.56
C THR A 89 -19.35 12.47 -7.98
N ILE A 90 -20.06 13.47 -8.49
CA ILE A 90 -20.07 14.84 -7.98
C ILE A 90 -21.52 15.16 -7.71
N GLU A 91 -21.85 15.47 -6.47
CA GLU A 91 -23.22 15.66 -6.01
C GLU A 91 -23.32 16.99 -5.26
N LYS A 92 -24.39 17.75 -5.50
CA LYS A 92 -24.65 18.99 -4.76
C LYS A 92 -24.90 18.64 -3.29
N SER A 93 -24.33 19.44 -2.41
CA SER A 93 -24.50 19.31 -0.96
C SER A 93 -24.72 20.68 -0.33
N ALA A 94 -25.02 20.72 0.96
CA ALA A 94 -25.14 21.98 1.69
C ALA A 94 -23.81 22.73 1.70
N LEU A 95 -23.88 24.07 1.61
CA LEU A 95 -22.70 24.92 1.66
C LEU A 95 -21.96 24.72 3.00
N PRO A 96 -20.67 24.35 2.99
CA PRO A 96 -19.90 24.21 4.22
C PRO A 96 -19.65 25.57 4.89
N VAL A 97 -19.52 25.54 6.22
CA VAL A 97 -19.30 26.75 7.02
C VAL A 97 -17.84 27.23 6.95
N LYS A 98 -16.90 26.31 6.71
CA LYS A 98 -15.47 26.58 6.67
C LYS A 98 -14.80 25.87 5.52
N ILE A 99 -13.77 26.51 4.98
CA ILE A 99 -12.87 25.98 3.97
C ILE A 99 -11.43 26.09 4.45
N ILE A 100 -10.56 25.31 3.84
CA ILE A 100 -9.12 25.43 3.99
C ILE A 100 -8.65 26.80 3.44
N ASN A 101 -7.57 27.32 4.01
CA ASN A 101 -6.89 28.49 3.43
C ASN A 101 -6.30 28.12 2.06
N LEU A 102 -6.38 29.02 1.08
CA LEU A 102 -5.94 28.75 -0.30
C LEU A 102 -4.46 28.36 -0.41
N GLY A 103 -3.56 29.04 0.30
CA GLY A 103 -2.14 28.68 0.28
C GLY A 103 -1.89 27.31 0.90
N VAL A 104 -2.68 26.96 1.93
CA VAL A 104 -2.62 25.64 2.56
C VAL A 104 -3.15 24.55 1.60
N GLN A 105 -4.22 24.84 0.87
CA GLN A 105 -4.76 23.94 -0.13
C GLN A 105 -3.77 23.63 -1.25
N GLU A 106 -3.16 24.67 -1.80
CA GLU A 106 -2.23 24.53 -2.90
C GLU A 106 -1.08 23.59 -2.52
N GLY A 107 -0.46 23.83 -1.36
CA GLY A 107 0.63 22.99 -0.90
C GLY A 107 0.19 21.57 -0.53
N LEU A 108 -1.02 21.37 0.00
CA LEU A 108 -1.60 20.03 0.20
C LEU A 108 -1.71 19.27 -1.13
N LEU A 109 -2.32 19.88 -2.14
CA LEU A 109 -2.56 19.22 -3.42
C LEU A 109 -1.25 18.92 -4.16
N ARG A 110 -0.29 19.87 -4.13
CA ARG A 110 1.04 19.69 -4.72
C ARG A 110 1.87 18.64 -3.99
N SER A 111 1.84 18.61 -2.65
CA SER A 111 2.60 17.62 -1.86
C SER A 111 2.06 16.21 -2.06
N ILE A 112 0.73 16.00 -2.12
CA ILE A 112 0.16 14.70 -2.47
C ILE A 112 0.54 14.30 -3.90
N TYR A 113 0.63 15.24 -4.84
CA TYR A 113 1.10 14.95 -6.20
C TYR A 113 2.56 14.50 -6.22
N ALA A 114 3.44 15.25 -5.55
CA ALA A 114 4.87 15.00 -5.46
C ALA A 114 5.20 13.73 -4.69
N ALA A 115 4.42 13.39 -3.66
CA ALA A 115 4.62 12.19 -2.86
C ALA A 115 4.47 10.92 -3.71
N HIS A 116 5.52 10.09 -3.70
CA HIS A 116 5.56 8.82 -4.40
C HIS A 116 4.49 7.87 -3.87
N ASN A 117 3.80 7.16 -4.77
CA ASN A 117 2.83 6.13 -4.42
C ASN A 117 2.95 4.94 -5.39
N GLY A 118 2.96 3.73 -4.85
CA GLY A 118 3.13 2.50 -5.61
C GLY A 118 4.55 1.96 -5.52
N VAL A 119 4.91 1.13 -6.50
CA VAL A 119 6.25 0.55 -6.65
C VAL A 119 7.27 1.66 -6.87
N TYR A 120 8.30 1.71 -6.04
CA TYR A 120 9.44 2.61 -6.19
C TYR A 120 10.59 1.91 -6.91
N ARG A 121 10.85 0.66 -6.53
CA ARG A 121 11.93 -0.14 -7.12
C ARG A 121 11.58 -1.62 -7.10
N MET A 122 11.89 -2.32 -8.20
CA MET A 122 11.87 -3.78 -8.27
C MET A 122 13.22 -4.34 -7.84
N SER A 123 13.23 -5.54 -7.26
CA SER A 123 14.44 -6.24 -6.88
C SER A 123 15.30 -6.55 -8.10
N ALA A 124 16.61 -6.30 -7.99
CA ALA A 124 17.58 -6.68 -9.02
C ALA A 124 18.02 -8.16 -8.90
N THR A 125 17.67 -8.82 -7.79
CA THR A 125 18.13 -10.19 -7.48
C THR A 125 17.01 -11.23 -7.54
N MET A 126 15.75 -10.80 -7.62
CA MET A 126 14.59 -11.68 -7.74
C MET A 126 13.56 -11.09 -8.71
N ASP A 127 13.32 -11.80 -9.80
CA ASP A 127 12.32 -11.41 -10.79
C ASP A 127 10.93 -11.25 -10.18
N ASN A 128 10.21 -10.23 -10.61
CA ASN A 128 8.85 -9.90 -10.18
C ASN A 128 8.69 -9.60 -8.67
N LEU A 129 9.77 -9.39 -7.93
CA LEU A 129 9.71 -8.97 -6.53
C LEU A 129 9.83 -7.45 -6.42
N VAL A 130 8.89 -6.80 -5.75
CA VAL A 130 9.03 -5.40 -5.35
C VAL A 130 10.09 -5.31 -4.26
N GLU A 131 11.09 -4.46 -4.45
CA GLU A 131 12.08 -4.17 -3.40
C GLU A 131 11.55 -3.09 -2.48
N THR A 132 11.12 -1.95 -3.03
CA THR A 132 10.73 -0.76 -2.27
C THR A 132 9.42 -0.19 -2.82
N SER A 133 8.50 0.21 -1.94
CA SER A 133 7.24 0.87 -2.32
C SER A 133 6.73 1.83 -1.25
N ASN A 134 5.75 2.66 -1.63
CA ASN A 134 4.96 3.46 -0.69
C ASN A 134 3.47 3.36 -0.98
N ASN A 135 2.64 3.52 0.04
CA ASN A 135 1.18 3.64 -0.09
C ASN A 135 0.71 4.88 0.68
N ILE A 136 0.12 5.86 -0.03
CA ILE A 136 -0.59 6.98 0.61
C ILE A 136 -1.95 6.45 1.07
N ALA A 137 -1.99 5.98 2.30
CA ALA A 137 -3.05 5.13 2.81
C ALA A 137 -4.25 5.91 3.33
N ARG A 138 -4.01 7.07 3.95
CA ARG A 138 -5.05 7.90 4.54
C ARG A 138 -4.77 9.38 4.28
N VAL A 139 -5.79 10.12 3.85
CA VAL A 139 -5.76 11.58 3.77
C VAL A 139 -7.02 12.11 4.46
N VAL A 140 -6.83 12.87 5.54
CA VAL A 140 -7.92 13.51 6.28
C VAL A 140 -7.65 15.00 6.35
N VAL A 141 -8.63 15.79 5.93
CA VAL A 141 -8.71 17.23 6.16
C VAL A 141 -10.00 17.47 6.92
N LYS A 142 -9.89 17.79 8.21
CA LYS A 142 -11.04 18.00 9.08
C LYS A 142 -10.61 18.75 10.34
N ASP A 143 -11.53 19.50 10.93
CA ASP A 143 -11.36 20.12 12.25
C ASP A 143 -10.12 21.01 12.39
N GLY A 144 -9.68 21.61 11.27
CA GLY A 144 -8.50 22.48 11.22
C GLY A 144 -7.16 21.76 11.05
N GLU A 145 -7.18 20.43 10.91
CA GLU A 145 -5.98 19.61 10.77
C GLU A 145 -5.92 18.88 9.42
N ILE A 146 -4.70 18.63 8.98
CA ILE A 146 -4.38 17.78 7.84
C ILE A 146 -3.59 16.59 8.37
N ASN A 147 -4.11 15.39 8.16
CA ASN A 147 -3.43 14.15 8.53
C ASN A 147 -3.23 13.29 7.28
N ILE A 148 -1.97 12.99 6.96
CA ILE A 148 -1.58 12.13 5.85
C ILE A 148 -0.81 10.95 6.40
N GLN A 149 -1.27 9.73 6.12
CA GLN A 149 -0.62 8.52 6.57
C GLN A 149 -0.08 7.74 5.38
N ASN A 150 1.20 7.41 5.47
CA ASN A 150 1.93 6.63 4.50
C ASN A 150 2.37 5.30 5.10
N LEU A 151 2.55 4.29 4.26
CA LEU A 151 3.26 3.07 4.63
C LEU A 151 4.34 2.75 3.60
N THR A 152 5.57 3.07 3.96
CA THR A 152 6.77 2.76 3.20
C THR A 152 7.26 1.36 3.54
N ARG A 153 7.63 0.57 2.52
CA ARG A 153 8.12 -0.79 2.68
C ARG A 153 9.39 -0.95 1.87
N SER A 154 10.36 -1.67 2.42
CA SER A 154 11.46 -2.20 1.63
C SER A 154 11.99 -3.50 2.21
N SER A 155 12.54 -4.36 1.36
CA SER A 155 13.43 -5.45 1.78
C SER A 155 14.84 -4.97 2.11
N VAL A 156 15.19 -3.73 1.73
CA VAL A 156 16.49 -3.09 1.96
C VAL A 156 16.31 -1.86 2.85
N GLU A 157 16.90 -1.88 4.05
CA GLU A 157 16.69 -0.81 5.04
C GLU A 157 17.12 0.57 4.54
N THR A 158 18.25 0.67 3.82
CA THR A 158 18.72 1.95 3.28
C THR A 158 17.76 2.50 2.21
N SER A 159 17.24 1.66 1.32
CA SER A 159 16.22 2.05 0.33
C SER A 159 14.91 2.49 1.00
N LYS A 160 14.53 1.87 2.13
CA LYS A 160 13.34 2.28 2.91
C LYS A 160 13.47 3.71 3.42
N ILE A 161 14.62 4.03 4.01
CA ILE A 161 14.90 5.34 4.58
C ILE A 161 15.04 6.40 3.49
N ASP A 162 15.69 6.08 2.37
CA ASP A 162 15.80 6.99 1.22
C ASP A 162 14.43 7.42 0.69
N LEU A 163 13.53 6.46 0.45
CA LEU A 163 12.15 6.76 0.05
C LEU A 163 11.37 7.51 1.13
N ALA A 164 11.55 7.17 2.41
CA ALA A 164 10.91 7.88 3.51
C ALA A 164 11.35 9.35 3.59
N ASN A 165 12.63 9.65 3.37
CA ASN A 165 13.17 11.00 3.32
C ASN A 165 12.67 11.79 2.11
N SER A 166 12.53 11.13 0.96
CA SER A 166 11.90 11.73 -0.23
C SER A 166 10.44 12.14 0.03
N LEU A 167 9.66 11.27 0.69
CA LEU A 167 8.28 11.57 1.10
C LEU A 167 8.23 12.69 2.14
N GLN A 168 9.11 12.64 3.15
CA GLN A 168 9.24 13.69 4.15
C GLN A 168 9.48 15.04 3.48
N SER A 169 10.44 15.10 2.55
CA SER A 169 10.76 16.32 1.80
C SER A 169 9.54 16.87 1.06
N ALA A 170 8.73 16.00 0.43
CA ALA A 170 7.53 16.42 -0.28
C ALA A 170 6.47 17.06 0.64
N TYR A 171 6.35 16.60 1.89
CA TYR A 171 5.39 17.13 2.86
C TYR A 171 5.95 18.34 3.64
N GLU A 172 7.25 18.37 3.94
CA GLU A 172 7.90 19.50 4.63
C GLU A 172 8.00 20.73 3.73
N LEU A 173 8.14 20.57 2.41
CA LEU A 173 8.06 21.70 1.45
C LEU A 173 6.71 22.43 1.51
N PHE A 174 5.65 21.74 1.96
CA PHE A 174 4.34 22.32 2.22
C PHE A 174 4.22 22.89 3.64
N GLY A 175 5.08 22.49 4.57
CA GLY A 175 5.06 22.91 5.97
C GLY A 175 4.35 21.92 6.90
N CYS A 176 4.20 20.65 6.51
CA CYS A 176 3.80 19.60 7.45
C CYS A 176 4.98 19.19 8.34
N ASP A 177 4.70 18.92 9.61
CA ASP A 177 5.59 18.13 10.46
C ASP A 177 5.47 16.65 10.09
N VAL A 178 6.61 16.00 9.85
CA VAL A 178 6.67 14.59 9.47
C VAL A 178 7.36 13.78 10.56
N THR A 179 6.67 12.74 11.03
CA THR A 179 7.23 11.80 12.01
C THR A 179 7.25 10.39 11.45
N PHE A 180 8.34 9.67 11.66
CA PHE A 180 8.43 8.24 11.35
C PHE A 180 8.13 7.41 12.60
N GLY A 181 7.37 6.33 12.43
CA GLY A 181 6.99 5.45 13.53
C GLY A 181 6.69 4.03 13.06
N GLY A 182 6.82 3.07 13.99
CA GLY A 182 6.54 1.66 13.72
C GLY A 182 7.47 1.01 12.69
N SER A 183 8.74 1.43 12.65
CA SER A 183 9.75 0.79 11.81
C SER A 183 9.98 -0.67 12.24
N TYR A 184 10.05 -1.56 11.26
CA TYR A 184 10.47 -2.94 11.44
C TYR A 184 11.43 -3.32 10.30
N PRO A 185 12.40 -4.20 10.55
CA PRO A 185 13.39 -4.61 9.56
C PRO A 185 12.79 -5.51 8.49
N GLY A 186 13.32 -5.43 7.27
CA GLY A 186 13.11 -6.43 6.23
C GLY A 186 13.72 -7.79 6.58
N TRP A 187 13.25 -8.84 5.93
CA TRP A 187 13.89 -10.17 5.94
C TRP A 187 14.48 -10.44 4.55
N ILE A 188 15.81 -10.32 4.44
CA ILE A 188 16.51 -10.54 3.17
C ILE A 188 16.52 -12.05 2.86
N PRO A 189 16.05 -12.49 1.68
CA PRO A 189 16.06 -13.90 1.32
C PRO A 189 17.48 -14.48 1.27
N ASN A 190 17.69 -15.63 1.90
CA ASN A 190 18.92 -16.41 1.81
C ASN A 190 18.69 -17.68 0.97
N VAL A 191 19.10 -17.66 -0.30
CA VAL A 191 18.97 -18.81 -1.20
C VAL A 191 19.93 -19.97 -0.90
N LYS A 192 20.91 -19.76 -0.01
CA LYS A 192 21.87 -20.77 0.45
C LYS A 192 21.55 -21.29 1.86
N SER A 193 20.31 -21.12 2.28
CA SER A 193 19.83 -21.56 3.60
C SER A 193 19.80 -23.09 3.66
N GLU A 194 20.44 -23.68 4.68
CA GLU A 194 20.46 -25.13 4.86
C GLU A 194 19.07 -25.65 5.21
N ILE A 195 18.31 -24.91 6.03
CA ILE A 195 16.94 -25.29 6.40
C ILE A 195 16.00 -25.24 5.19
N LEU A 196 16.25 -24.36 4.21
CA LEU A 196 15.51 -24.31 2.95
C LEU A 196 15.67 -25.62 2.15
N ASP A 197 16.90 -26.13 2.01
CA ASP A 197 17.17 -27.37 1.29
C ASP A 197 16.52 -28.60 1.97
N VAL A 198 16.56 -28.63 3.30
CA VAL A 198 15.91 -29.68 4.10
C VAL A 198 14.39 -29.66 3.87
N LEU A 199 13.74 -28.50 4.03
CA LEU A 199 12.29 -28.40 3.93
C LEU A 199 11.77 -28.62 2.51
N THR A 200 12.48 -28.15 1.49
CA THR A 200 12.08 -28.36 0.10
C THR A 200 12.09 -29.84 -0.27
N SER A 201 13.13 -30.57 0.17
CA SER A 201 13.25 -32.01 -0.01
C SER A 201 12.13 -32.79 0.69
N ILE A 202 11.82 -32.43 1.95
CA ILE A 202 10.72 -33.05 2.71
C ILE A 202 9.38 -32.78 2.01
N TYR A 203 9.16 -31.55 1.53
CA TYR A 203 7.92 -31.18 0.87
C TYR A 203 7.72 -31.98 -0.42
N GLU A 204 8.75 -32.11 -1.25
CA GLU A 204 8.70 -32.87 -2.50
C GLU A 204 8.42 -34.35 -2.25
N LYS A 205 9.10 -34.97 -1.28
CA LYS A 205 8.85 -36.35 -0.87
C LYS A 205 7.42 -36.58 -0.38
N GLN A 206 6.88 -35.65 0.41
CA GLN A 206 5.54 -35.78 0.99
C GLN A 206 4.42 -35.57 -0.04
N ASN A 207 4.62 -34.68 -1.01
CA ASN A 207 3.55 -34.17 -1.86
C ASN A 207 3.68 -34.52 -3.34
N GLY A 208 4.81 -35.10 -3.76
CA GLY A 208 5.07 -35.48 -5.15
C GLY A 208 5.32 -34.31 -6.09
N GLU A 209 5.52 -33.10 -5.55
CA GLU A 209 5.76 -31.87 -6.31
C GLU A 209 6.69 -30.94 -5.51
N LYS A 210 7.48 -30.13 -6.22
CA LYS A 210 8.32 -29.11 -5.58
C LYS A 210 7.49 -27.98 -4.98
N PRO A 211 7.85 -27.45 -3.79
CA PRO A 211 7.22 -26.26 -3.27
C PRO A 211 7.60 -25.03 -4.11
N LYS A 212 6.78 -23.99 -4.02
CA LYS A 212 7.14 -22.66 -4.55
C LYS A 212 7.91 -21.90 -3.48
N VAL A 213 9.21 -21.71 -3.69
CA VAL A 213 10.05 -20.86 -2.84
C VAL A 213 9.90 -19.42 -3.34
N VAL A 214 9.35 -18.55 -2.50
CA VAL A 214 9.02 -17.17 -2.87
C VAL A 214 9.41 -16.20 -1.77
N ALA A 215 9.77 -14.98 -2.17
CA ALA A 215 9.80 -13.83 -1.28
C ALA A 215 8.48 -13.05 -1.44
N CYS A 216 8.02 -12.41 -0.37
CA CYS A 216 6.82 -11.58 -0.39
C CYS A 216 7.15 -10.14 -0.05
N HIS A 217 6.50 -9.19 -0.74
CA HIS A 217 6.56 -7.77 -0.38
C HIS A 217 5.58 -7.45 0.75
N ALA A 218 5.79 -8.06 1.90
CA ALA A 218 4.99 -7.90 3.11
C ALA A 218 5.88 -8.00 4.35
N GLY A 219 5.36 -7.55 5.50
CA GLY A 219 6.07 -7.69 6.77
C GLY A 219 5.88 -9.09 7.34
N LEU A 220 7.00 -9.76 7.63
CA LEU A 220 7.03 -10.99 8.42
C LEU A 220 7.91 -10.77 9.65
N GLU A 221 7.53 -11.37 10.78
CA GLU A 221 8.31 -11.27 12.03
C GLU A 221 9.72 -11.87 11.90
N CYS A 222 9.97 -12.71 10.89
CA CYS A 222 11.30 -13.23 10.54
C CYS A 222 12.36 -12.13 10.39
N GLY A 223 11.99 -10.92 9.93
CA GLY A 223 12.93 -9.79 9.89
C GLY A 223 13.40 -9.37 11.29
N ILE A 224 12.46 -9.28 12.23
CA ILE A 224 12.73 -8.93 13.62
C ILE A 224 13.52 -10.05 14.30
N LEU A 225 13.11 -11.30 14.11
CA LEU A 225 13.79 -12.46 14.66
C LEU A 225 15.23 -12.56 14.16
N GLY A 226 15.46 -12.41 12.85
CA GLY A 226 16.80 -12.45 12.26
C GLY A 226 17.71 -11.32 12.72
N THR A 227 17.14 -10.14 12.99
CA THR A 227 17.92 -9.02 13.55
C THR A 227 18.41 -9.34 14.96
N ASN A 228 17.59 -10.00 15.79
CA ASN A 228 17.93 -10.33 17.17
C ASN A 228 18.71 -11.66 17.29
N TYR A 229 18.58 -12.55 16.30
CA TYR A 229 19.24 -13.86 16.23
C TYR A 229 19.92 -14.03 14.86
N PRO A 230 21.03 -13.32 14.60
CA PRO A 230 21.64 -13.24 13.26
C PRO A 230 22.18 -14.57 12.72
N ASN A 231 22.42 -15.53 13.61
CA ASN A 231 22.91 -16.86 13.25
C ASN A 231 21.78 -17.89 13.10
N MET A 232 20.52 -17.50 13.30
CA MET A 232 19.38 -18.40 13.15
C MET A 232 19.04 -18.55 11.67
N ASP A 233 19.14 -19.78 11.17
CA ASP A 233 18.61 -20.11 9.85
C ASP A 233 17.08 -20.29 9.94
N MET A 234 16.34 -19.62 9.07
CA MET A 234 14.90 -19.46 9.21
C MET A 234 14.18 -19.66 7.89
N ILE A 235 12.96 -20.19 7.97
CA ILE A 235 12.04 -20.33 6.85
C ILE A 235 10.62 -20.13 7.35
N SER A 236 9.77 -19.54 6.50
CA SER A 236 8.35 -19.32 6.80
C SER A 236 7.49 -20.12 5.85
N PHE A 237 6.53 -20.85 6.40
CA PHE A 237 5.57 -21.66 5.66
C PHE A 237 4.27 -21.77 6.48
N GLY A 238 3.15 -22.00 5.81
CA GLY A 238 1.85 -22.04 6.46
C GLY A 238 0.73 -22.60 5.59
N PRO A 239 -0.46 -22.82 6.15
CA PRO A 239 -1.62 -23.22 5.39
C PRO A 239 -2.15 -22.07 4.51
N THR A 240 -2.99 -22.42 3.55
CA THR A 240 -3.64 -21.46 2.68
C THR A 240 -4.74 -20.71 3.43
N ILE A 241 -4.58 -19.39 3.56
CA ILE A 241 -5.55 -18.46 4.12
C ILE A 241 -5.92 -17.44 3.03
N HIS A 242 -7.21 -17.16 2.86
CA HIS A 242 -7.72 -16.18 1.91
C HIS A 242 -8.39 -15.03 2.67
N GLY A 243 -8.21 -13.80 2.18
CA GLY A 243 -8.88 -12.63 2.75
C GLY A 243 -8.40 -12.25 4.16
N ALA A 244 -7.16 -12.60 4.53
CA ALA A 244 -6.61 -12.24 5.83
C ALA A 244 -6.79 -10.74 6.11
N HIS A 245 -7.23 -10.41 7.34
CA HIS A 245 -7.57 -9.06 7.77
C HIS A 245 -8.82 -8.43 7.14
N SER A 246 -9.70 -9.23 6.53
CA SER A 246 -11.04 -8.79 6.12
C SER A 246 -12.14 -9.65 6.73
N PRO A 247 -13.40 -9.19 6.75
CA PRO A 247 -14.54 -10.03 7.13
C PRO A 247 -14.70 -11.30 6.27
N ASP A 248 -14.03 -11.37 5.11
CA ASP A 248 -14.04 -12.53 4.21
C ASP A 248 -12.95 -13.57 4.54
N GLU A 249 -12.21 -13.37 5.63
CA GLU A 249 -11.10 -14.22 6.07
C GLU A 249 -11.55 -15.66 6.27
N ARG A 250 -10.84 -16.59 5.61
CA ARG A 250 -11.11 -18.03 5.71
C ARG A 250 -9.86 -18.87 5.50
N ALA A 251 -9.76 -19.97 6.24
CA ALA A 251 -8.65 -20.92 6.17
C ALA A 251 -9.06 -22.24 5.50
N SER A 252 -8.19 -22.79 4.66
CA SER A 252 -8.45 -24.07 3.98
C SER A 252 -8.16 -25.26 4.90
N ILE A 253 -9.20 -26.01 5.28
CA ILE A 253 -9.08 -27.23 6.11
C ILE A 253 -8.10 -28.24 5.49
N LYS A 254 -8.22 -28.50 4.18
CA LYS A 254 -7.34 -29.40 3.44
C LYS A 254 -5.88 -28.94 3.50
N SER A 255 -5.63 -27.63 3.35
CA SER A 255 -4.28 -27.06 3.41
C SER A 255 -3.70 -27.13 4.83
N SER A 256 -4.52 -26.90 5.86
CA SER A 256 -4.12 -27.04 7.26
C SER A 256 -3.67 -28.46 7.62
N GLN A 257 -4.35 -29.49 7.09
CA GLN A 257 -3.92 -30.88 7.28
C GLN A 257 -2.57 -31.18 6.59
N LYS A 258 -2.36 -30.64 5.38
CA LYS A 258 -1.08 -30.75 4.65
C LYS A 258 0.05 -30.08 5.44
N PHE A 259 -0.19 -28.86 5.91
CA PHE A 259 0.72 -28.09 6.76
C PHE A 259 1.11 -28.86 8.03
N TYR A 260 0.12 -29.39 8.77
CA TYR A 260 0.40 -30.11 10.02
C TYR A 260 1.27 -31.35 9.79
N LYS A 261 0.96 -32.16 8.77
CA LYS A 261 1.80 -33.32 8.40
C LYS A 261 3.23 -32.90 8.05
N PHE A 262 3.39 -31.77 7.35
CA PHE A 262 4.70 -31.23 6.99
C PHE A 262 5.50 -30.79 8.21
N VAL A 263 4.88 -30.08 9.17
CA VAL A 263 5.51 -29.73 10.46
C VAL A 263 6.02 -30.98 11.17
N ILE A 264 5.20 -32.02 11.29
CA ILE A 264 5.60 -33.27 11.95
C ILE A 264 6.77 -33.94 11.23
N GLU A 265 6.77 -33.97 9.90
CA GLU A 265 7.87 -34.57 9.15
C GLU A 265 9.16 -33.76 9.27
N ILE A 266 9.09 -32.43 9.30
CA ILE A 266 10.24 -31.56 9.58
C ILE A 266 10.84 -31.88 10.95
N LEU A 267 10.01 -31.92 12.00
CA LEU A 267 10.48 -32.18 13.37
C LEU A 267 11.18 -33.54 13.50
N LYS A 268 10.76 -34.55 12.73
CA LYS A 268 11.41 -35.88 12.71
C LYS A 268 12.74 -35.91 11.98
N ASN A 269 12.95 -35.00 11.02
CA ASN A 269 14.10 -34.98 10.12
C ASN A 269 15.02 -33.76 10.37
N ILE A 270 14.96 -33.15 11.55
CA ILE A 270 15.91 -32.08 11.92
C ILE A 270 17.33 -32.68 11.90
N PRO A 271 18.27 -32.10 11.14
CA PRO A 271 19.65 -32.58 11.10
C PRO A 271 20.33 -32.55 12.47
N LEU A 272 21.25 -33.47 12.71
CA LEU A 272 22.15 -33.39 13.85
C LEU A 272 23.11 -32.22 13.65
N LYS A 273 23.45 -31.54 14.75
CA LYS A 273 24.44 -30.47 14.73
C LYS A 273 25.81 -31.06 14.40
N ASN A 274 26.40 -30.61 13.29
CA ASN A 274 27.80 -30.88 12.96
C ASN A 274 28.75 -30.08 13.86
#